data_AF-Q5DGU5-F1
#
_entry.id   AF-Q5DGU5-F1
#
_cell.length_a   1.000
_cell.length_b   1.000
_cell.length_c   1.000
_cell.angle_alpha   90.00
_cell.angle_beta   90.00
_cell.angle_gamma   90.00
#
_symmetry.space_group_name_H-M   'P 1'
#
loop_
_entity.id
_entity.type
_entity.pdbx_description
1 polymer ?
#
loop_
_entity_poly.entity_id
_entity_poly.type
_entity_poly.pdbx_seq_one_letter_code
_entity_poly.pdbx_strand_id
1 'polypeptide(L)'
;MRERCSTGDDHTSSESFGCSMRELQALMQLRGAEAVEVLNKRFGGATGLCKRLKTSPTEGLLSNDLAKRREVFGTNVIPPTPPKSFFQLMWEALQDVTLIVLMAAAGVSLLLALYSKYFGGEHNPSDETEGEVSWIERCSYTLCGCSCSFSYCNK
;
A
#
# COMPACT_ATOMS: atom_id res chain seq x y z
N MET A 1 39.15 -8.90 -45.42
CA MET A 1 37.70 -8.94 -45.69
C MET A 1 37.16 -10.30 -45.30
N ARG A 2 36.25 -10.39 -44.33
CA ARG A 2 35.46 -11.61 -44.11
C ARG A 2 34.00 -11.26 -44.36
N GLU A 3 33.56 -11.57 -45.56
CA GLU A 3 32.15 -11.55 -45.94
C GLU A 3 31.40 -12.56 -45.07
N ARG A 4 30.25 -12.17 -44.55
CA ARG A 4 29.24 -13.12 -44.07
C ARG A 4 27.90 -12.67 -44.66
N CYS A 5 27.58 -13.28 -45.79
CA CYS A 5 26.23 -13.32 -46.33
C CYS A 5 25.42 -14.42 -45.62
N SER A 6 24.10 -14.38 -45.83
CA SER A 6 23.06 -15.31 -45.36
C SER A 6 22.62 -15.09 -43.92
N THR A 7 21.33 -14.94 -43.61
CA THR A 7 20.15 -15.60 -44.17
C THR A 7 18.92 -14.69 -44.04
N GLY A 8 18.08 -14.64 -45.08
CA GLY A 8 16.67 -14.31 -44.88
C GLY A 8 15.98 -15.46 -44.15
N ASP A 9 14.98 -15.14 -43.33
CA ASP A 9 13.86 -16.01 -42.97
C ASP A 9 12.76 -15.15 -42.34
N ASP A 10 11.78 -14.78 -43.17
CA ASP A 10 10.44 -14.41 -42.74
C ASP A 10 9.77 -15.67 -42.16
N HIS A 11 9.95 -15.90 -40.86
CA HIS A 11 9.17 -16.87 -40.11
C HIS A 11 8.19 -16.14 -39.18
N THR A 12 6.97 -15.95 -39.70
CA THR A 12 5.75 -15.88 -38.89
C THR A 12 5.58 -17.23 -38.20
N SER A 13 6.20 -17.38 -37.04
CA SER A 13 6.03 -18.52 -36.16
C SER A 13 6.13 -17.99 -34.75
N SER A 14 5.15 -18.34 -33.92
CA SER A 14 5.16 -18.12 -32.48
C SER A 14 6.46 -18.67 -31.88
N GLU A 15 7.51 -17.86 -31.85
CA GLU A 15 8.76 -18.22 -31.20
C GLU A 15 8.52 -18.19 -29.69
N SER A 16 8.05 -19.31 -29.17
CA SER A 16 7.81 -19.52 -27.75
C SER A 16 9.09 -19.20 -26.98
N PHE A 17 9.03 -18.22 -26.09
CA PHE A 17 10.13 -17.96 -25.16
C PHE A 17 10.39 -19.23 -24.33
N GLY A 18 11.65 -19.54 -24.05
CA GLY A 18 12.02 -20.74 -23.27
C GLY A 18 11.65 -20.70 -21.79
N CYS A 19 10.83 -19.71 -21.40
CA CYS A 19 10.36 -19.43 -20.04
C CYS A 19 8.93 -18.87 -20.11
N SER A 20 8.06 -19.34 -19.22
CA SER A 20 6.71 -18.79 -19.05
C SER A 20 6.65 -17.66 -18.01
N MET A 21 5.63 -16.82 -18.08
CA MET A 21 5.36 -15.76 -17.10
C MET A 21 5.20 -16.33 -15.67
N ARG A 22 4.53 -17.48 -15.53
CA ARG A 22 4.31 -18.14 -14.23
C ARG A 22 5.60 -18.61 -13.59
N GLU A 23 6.54 -19.13 -14.38
CA GLU A 23 7.85 -19.54 -13.87
C GLU A 23 8.67 -18.33 -13.41
N LEU A 24 8.61 -17.22 -14.14
CA LEU A 24 9.25 -15.97 -13.75
C LEU A 24 8.64 -15.41 -12.46
N GLN A 25 7.31 -15.46 -12.33
CA GLN A 25 6.60 -15.04 -11.13
C GLN A 25 6.93 -15.91 -9.91
N ALA A 26 7.02 -17.23 -10.09
CA ALA A 26 7.44 -18.14 -9.04
C ALA A 26 8.88 -17.84 -8.58
N LEU A 27 9.79 -17.51 -9.51
CA LEU A 27 11.14 -17.07 -9.18
C LEU A 27 11.13 -15.76 -8.37
N MET A 28 10.28 -14.79 -8.72
CA MET A 28 10.15 -13.51 -7.99
C MET A 28 9.57 -13.65 -6.59
N GLN A 29 8.80 -14.70 -6.31
CA GLN A 29 8.27 -14.98 -4.97
C GLN A 29 9.35 -15.53 -4.03
N LEU A 30 10.35 -16.21 -4.57
CA LEU A 30 11.50 -16.69 -3.80
C LEU A 30 12.46 -15.51 -3.52
N ARG A 31 13.08 -15.50 -2.33
CA ARG A 31 14.04 -14.47 -1.94
C ARG A 31 15.36 -15.08 -1.47
N GLY A 32 16.46 -14.35 -1.69
CA GLY A 32 17.78 -14.72 -1.18
C GLY A 32 18.37 -15.97 -1.84
N ALA A 33 19.00 -16.84 -1.03
CA ALA A 33 19.76 -17.99 -1.50
C ALA A 33 18.89 -19.04 -2.23
N GLU A 34 17.65 -19.24 -1.78
CA GLU A 34 16.72 -20.19 -2.41
C GLU A 34 16.37 -19.80 -3.85
N ALA A 35 16.20 -18.49 -4.11
CA ALA A 35 15.95 -17.98 -5.45
C ALA A 35 17.13 -18.23 -6.39
N VAL A 36 18.36 -18.04 -5.90
CA VAL A 36 19.60 -18.28 -6.66
C VAL A 36 19.79 -19.77 -6.97
N GLU A 37 19.46 -20.65 -6.03
CA GLU A 37 19.53 -22.09 -6.24
C GLU A 37 18.53 -22.56 -7.30
N VAL A 38 17.27 -22.10 -7.20
CA VAL A 38 16.24 -22.39 -8.19
C VAL A 38 16.60 -21.80 -9.55
N LEU A 39 17.17 -20.60 -9.59
CA LEU A 39 17.65 -19.96 -10.82
C LEU A 39 18.72 -20.81 -11.51
N ASN A 40 19.73 -21.26 -10.76
CA ASN A 40 20.80 -22.09 -11.29
C ASN A 40 20.30 -23.46 -11.75
N LYS A 41 19.45 -24.13 -10.95
CA LYS A 41 18.91 -25.46 -11.28
C LYS A 41 17.97 -25.44 -12.50
N ARG A 42 17.09 -24.45 -12.62
CA ARG A 42 16.04 -24.40 -13.65
C ARG A 42 16.49 -23.70 -14.94
N PHE A 43 17.29 -22.65 -14.82
CA PHE A 43 17.62 -21.78 -15.94
C PHE A 43 19.10 -21.78 -16.32
N GLY A 44 19.96 -22.47 -15.55
CA GLY A 44 21.41 -22.44 -15.77
C GLY A 44 22.04 -21.11 -15.38
N GLY A 45 21.43 -20.40 -14.41
CA GLY A 45 21.90 -19.12 -13.89
C GLY A 45 21.38 -17.92 -14.69
N ALA A 46 21.91 -16.73 -14.37
CA ALA A 46 21.47 -15.48 -14.98
C ALA A 46 21.72 -15.44 -16.50
N THR A 47 22.84 -15.99 -16.97
CA THR A 47 23.18 -16.05 -18.40
C THR A 47 22.26 -16.97 -19.19
N GLY A 48 21.89 -18.13 -18.61
CA GLY A 48 20.94 -19.05 -19.22
C GLY A 48 19.52 -18.49 -19.26
N LEU A 49 19.12 -17.72 -18.23
CA LEU A 49 17.88 -16.97 -18.24
C LEU A 49 17.87 -15.90 -19.34
N CYS A 50 18.95 -15.12 -19.50
CA CYS A 50 19.07 -14.14 -20.58
C CYS A 50 18.95 -14.77 -21.97
N LYS A 51 19.57 -15.94 -22.18
CA LYS A 51 19.47 -16.70 -23.43
C LYS A 51 18.04 -17.16 -23.73
N ARG A 52 17.30 -17.64 -22.72
CA ARG A 52 15.89 -18.06 -22.87
C ARG A 52 14.94 -16.90 -23.09
N LEU A 53 15.21 -15.75 -22.48
CA LEU A 53 14.50 -14.49 -22.69
C LEU A 53 14.93 -13.74 -23.96
N LYS A 54 15.84 -14.33 -24.76
CA LYS A 54 16.43 -13.71 -25.95
C LYS A 54 16.89 -12.27 -25.70
N THR A 55 17.49 -12.01 -24.54
CA THR A 55 18.03 -10.70 -24.19
C THR A 55 19.55 -10.77 -24.14
N SER A 56 20.21 -9.76 -24.70
CA SER A 56 21.65 -9.59 -24.52
C SER A 56 21.90 -9.09 -23.08
N PRO A 57 22.83 -9.68 -22.32
CA PRO A 57 23.20 -9.17 -20.99
C PRO A 57 23.96 -7.84 -21.05
N THR A 58 24.52 -7.49 -22.21
CA THR A 58 25.36 -6.28 -22.42
C THR A 58 24.66 -5.21 -23.25
N GLU A 59 23.89 -5.59 -24.27
CA GLU A 59 23.20 -4.63 -25.17
C GLU A 59 21.69 -4.55 -24.93
N GLY A 60 21.13 -5.42 -24.09
CA GLY A 60 19.71 -5.42 -23.76
C GLY A 60 18.81 -5.93 -24.90
N LEU A 61 17.68 -5.25 -25.10
CA LEU A 61 16.66 -5.57 -26.11
C LEU A 61 16.75 -4.65 -27.32
N LEU A 62 16.52 -5.20 -28.51
CA LEU A 62 16.20 -4.40 -29.68
C LEU A 62 14.71 -3.99 -29.67
N SER A 63 14.44 -2.76 -30.13
CA SER A 63 13.13 -2.11 -30.13
C SER A 63 12.04 -2.90 -30.84
N ASN A 64 12.41 -3.66 -31.88
CA ASN A 64 11.47 -4.43 -32.71
C ASN A 64 10.90 -5.67 -31.98
N ASP A 65 11.54 -6.13 -30.91
CA ASP A 65 11.07 -7.28 -30.12
C ASP A 65 10.08 -6.89 -29.01
N LEU A 66 9.91 -5.59 -28.75
CA LEU A 66 9.05 -5.11 -27.67
C LEU A 66 7.58 -5.46 -27.89
N ALA A 67 7.10 -5.37 -29.13
CA ALA A 67 5.72 -5.69 -29.48
C ALA A 67 5.41 -7.18 -29.22
N LYS A 68 6.30 -8.08 -29.65
CA LYS A 68 6.18 -9.54 -29.44
C LYS A 68 6.24 -9.91 -27.95
N ARG A 69 7.12 -9.26 -27.19
CA ARG A 69 7.23 -9.49 -25.74
C ARG A 69 6.00 -9.02 -24.99
N ARG A 70 5.40 -7.91 -25.42
CA ARG A 70 4.17 -7.38 -24.82
C ARG A 70 2.98 -8.32 -25.03
N GLU A 71 2.94 -9.04 -26.16
CA GLU A 71 1.93 -10.06 -26.43
C GLU A 71 2.09 -11.30 -25.52
N VAL A 72 3.32 -11.76 -25.29
CA VAL A 72 3.57 -13.00 -24.51
C VAL A 72 3.64 -12.77 -23.00
N PHE A 73 4.27 -11.68 -22.54
CA PHE A 73 4.47 -11.41 -21.11
C PHE A 73 3.47 -10.39 -20.54
N GLY A 74 2.66 -9.77 -21.40
CA GLY A 74 1.76 -8.70 -21.01
C GLY A 74 2.46 -7.36 -20.81
N THR A 75 1.68 -6.36 -20.42
CA THR A 75 2.18 -5.00 -20.17
C THR A 75 2.54 -4.86 -18.68
N ASN A 76 3.76 -4.41 -18.36
CA ASN A 76 4.16 -4.07 -16.99
C ASN A 76 3.60 -2.69 -16.56
N VAL A 77 2.28 -2.54 -16.64
CA VAL A 77 1.58 -1.36 -16.14
C VAL A 77 0.80 -1.82 -14.93
N ILE A 78 1.20 -1.34 -13.76
CA ILE A 78 0.40 -1.45 -12.54
C ILE A 78 -0.86 -0.63 -12.82
N PRO A 79 -2.04 -1.26 -12.94
CA PRO A 79 -3.26 -0.50 -13.15
C PRO A 79 -3.39 0.48 -11.97
N PRO A 80 -3.54 1.79 -12.22
CA PRO A 80 -3.72 2.74 -11.14
C PRO A 80 -4.98 2.34 -10.39
N THR A 81 -4.85 2.08 -9.09
CA THR A 81 -6.01 1.83 -8.25
C THR A 81 -6.91 3.06 -8.34
N PRO A 82 -8.21 2.91 -8.64
CA PRO A 82 -9.12 4.04 -8.65
C PRO A 82 -9.05 4.71 -7.27
N PRO A 83 -8.95 6.05 -7.20
CA PRO A 83 -8.84 6.75 -5.93
C PRO A 83 -10.08 6.41 -5.08
N LYS A 84 -9.87 6.00 -3.82
CA LYS A 84 -10.97 5.81 -2.89
C LYS A 84 -11.76 7.12 -2.80
N SER A 85 -13.09 7.05 -2.94
CA SER A 85 -13.94 8.23 -2.84
C SER A 85 -13.94 8.79 -1.42
N PHE A 86 -14.11 10.10 -1.25
CA PHE A 86 -14.15 10.77 0.06
C PHE A 86 -15.17 10.12 1.02
N PHE A 87 -16.31 9.67 0.50
CA PHE A 87 -17.34 8.99 1.29
C PHE A 87 -16.89 7.62 1.81
N GLN A 88 -16.07 6.89 1.04
CA GLN A 88 -15.53 5.61 1.47
C GLN A 88 -14.48 5.80 2.57
N LEU A 89 -13.66 6.85 2.50
CA LEU A 89 -12.73 7.24 3.56
C LEU A 89 -13.46 7.67 4.83
N MET A 90 -14.54 8.44 4.70
CA MET A 90 -15.37 8.85 5.83
C MET A 90 -16.09 7.66 6.47
N TRP A 91 -16.63 6.74 5.69
CA TRP A 91 -17.25 5.51 6.20
C TRP A 91 -16.23 4.60 6.90
N GLU A 92 -15.03 4.47 6.34
CA GLU A 92 -13.94 3.69 6.95
C GLU A 92 -13.46 4.32 8.27
N ALA A 93 -13.43 5.66 8.36
CA ALA A 93 -13.10 6.37 9.60
C ALA A 93 -14.22 6.34 10.66
N LEU A 94 -15.49 6.27 10.24
CA LEU A 94 -16.65 6.17 11.14
C LEU A 94 -16.81 4.79 11.77
N GLN A 95 -16.19 3.74 11.21
CA GLN A 95 -16.24 2.37 11.72
C GLN A 95 -15.16 2.08 12.78
N ASP A 96 -14.63 3.13 13.42
CA ASP A 96 -13.74 2.99 14.57
C ASP A 96 -14.58 2.76 15.84
N VAL A 97 -14.24 1.70 16.60
CA VAL A 97 -14.89 1.34 17.87
C VAL A 97 -14.86 2.52 18.86
N THR A 98 -13.81 3.34 18.83
CA THR A 98 -13.69 4.54 19.67
C THR A 98 -14.78 5.57 19.37
N LEU A 99 -15.09 5.82 18.09
CA LEU A 99 -16.12 6.77 17.67
C LEU A 99 -17.53 6.29 18.00
N ILE A 100 -17.77 4.98 17.90
CA ILE A 100 -19.04 4.35 18.29
C ILE A 100 -19.28 4.48 19.80
N VAL A 101 -18.26 4.23 20.62
CA VAL A 101 -18.35 4.36 22.08
C VAL A 101 -18.64 5.80 22.49
N LEU A 102 -18.02 6.78 21.82
CA LEU A 102 -18.28 8.20 22.06
C LEU A 102 -19.70 8.61 21.68
N MET A 103 -20.24 8.15 20.54
CA MET A 103 -21.64 8.40 20.17
C MET A 103 -22.62 7.76 21.16
N ALA A 104 -22.33 6.54 21.63
CA ALA A 104 -23.17 5.88 22.63
C ALA A 104 -23.16 6.63 23.97
N ALA A 105 -22.00 7.07 24.44
CA ALA A 105 -21.87 7.86 25.66
C ALA A 105 -22.64 9.20 25.54
N ALA A 106 -22.46 9.92 24.42
CA ALA A 106 -23.20 11.15 24.14
C ALA A 106 -24.72 10.91 24.07
N GLY A 107 -25.14 9.80 23.46
CA GLY A 107 -26.55 9.40 23.39
C GLY A 107 -27.16 9.14 24.77
N VAL A 108 -26.45 8.45 25.66
CA VAL A 108 -26.89 8.22 27.05
C VAL A 108 -26.94 9.52 27.84
N SER A 109 -25.94 10.40 27.70
CA SER A 109 -25.95 11.73 28.33
C SER A 109 -27.15 12.57 27.88
N LEU A 110 -27.47 12.56 26.58
CA LEU A 110 -28.63 13.26 26.04
C LEU A 110 -29.93 12.62 26.54
N LEU A 111 -30.01 11.30 26.59
CA LEU A 111 -31.19 10.58 27.07
C LEU A 111 -31.47 10.89 28.55
N LEU A 112 -30.43 10.92 29.39
CA LEU A 112 -30.55 11.29 30.80
C LEU A 112 -30.93 12.77 30.98
N ALA A 113 -30.38 13.67 30.17
CA ALA A 113 -30.71 15.10 30.20
C ALA A 113 -32.16 15.37 29.77
N LEU A 114 -32.66 14.64 28.77
CA LEU A 114 -34.07 14.73 28.37
C LEU A 114 -34.98 14.07 29.42
N TYR A 115 -34.58 12.92 29.97
CA TYR A 115 -35.34 12.25 31.02
C TYR A 115 -35.46 13.13 32.28
N SER A 116 -34.37 13.74 32.75
CA SER A 116 -34.41 14.68 33.86
C SER A 116 -35.27 15.90 33.55
N LYS A 117 -35.24 16.41 32.31
CA LYS A 117 -36.07 17.55 31.89
C LYS A 117 -37.57 17.22 31.80
N TYR A 118 -37.95 16.00 31.40
CA TYR A 118 -39.36 15.61 31.23
C TYR A 118 -39.98 14.96 32.46
N PHE A 119 -39.21 14.25 33.29
CA PHE A 119 -39.68 13.56 34.50
C PHE A 119 -39.24 14.22 35.81
N GLY A 120 -38.18 15.03 35.81
CA GLY A 120 -37.67 15.75 36.98
C GLY A 120 -38.17 17.19 36.98
N GLY A 121 -39.31 17.44 37.63
CA GLY A 121 -39.88 18.78 37.78
C GLY A 121 -39.12 19.74 38.72
N GLU A 122 -37.79 19.71 38.78
CA GLU A 122 -37.00 20.70 39.52
C GLU A 122 -35.73 21.12 38.74
N HIS A 123 -35.74 22.39 38.35
CA HIS A 123 -34.60 23.13 37.86
C HIS A 123 -33.63 23.38 39.01
N ASN A 124 -32.43 22.79 38.97
CA ASN A 124 -31.32 23.22 39.81
C ASN A 124 -30.19 23.73 38.90
N PRO A 125 -30.08 25.05 38.67
CA PRO A 125 -29.07 25.68 37.81
C PRO A 125 -27.83 26.03 38.63
N SER A 126 -27.28 25.05 39.35
CA SER A 126 -26.12 25.27 40.21
C SER A 126 -25.06 24.27 39.79
N ASP A 127 -24.10 24.74 39.00
CA ASP A 127 -22.72 24.23 38.81
C ASP A 127 -22.15 24.49 37.39
N GLU A 128 -22.72 25.42 36.63
CA GLU A 128 -22.20 25.81 35.30
C GLU A 128 -20.92 26.68 35.35
N THR A 129 -20.38 27.01 36.53
CA THR A 129 -19.20 27.89 36.66
C THR A 129 -17.93 27.22 37.19
N GLU A 130 -17.96 25.96 37.65
CA GLU A 130 -16.77 25.28 38.17
C GLU A 130 -16.02 24.42 37.11
N GLY A 131 -16.68 24.05 36.01
CA GLY A 131 -16.10 23.25 34.92
C GLY A 131 -15.22 24.02 33.93
N GLU A 132 -15.39 25.35 33.86
CA GLU A 132 -14.69 26.24 32.92
C GLU A 132 -13.21 26.44 33.27
N VAL A 133 -12.77 26.08 34.48
CA VAL A 133 -11.37 26.26 34.92
C VAL A 133 -10.56 24.97 34.87
N SER A 134 -11.22 23.81 34.93
CA SER A 134 -10.56 22.50 35.03
C SER A 134 -9.97 22.01 33.70
N TRP A 135 -10.48 22.49 32.55
CA TRP A 135 -9.86 22.19 31.25
C TRP A 135 -8.53 22.95 31.08
N ILE A 136 -8.40 24.14 31.68
CA ILE A 136 -7.21 24.99 31.55
C ILE A 136 -6.02 24.39 32.30
N GLU A 137 -6.23 23.83 33.49
CA GLU A 137 -5.17 23.10 34.22
C GLU A 137 -4.68 21.88 33.44
N ARG A 138 -5.59 21.08 32.87
CA ARG A 138 -5.22 19.90 32.09
C ARG A 138 -4.52 20.25 30.78
N CYS A 139 -4.96 21.30 30.09
CA CYS A 139 -4.29 21.80 28.89
C CYS A 139 -2.87 22.29 29.17
N SER A 140 -2.65 22.94 30.32
CA SER A 140 -1.32 23.41 30.73
C SER A 140 -0.34 22.26 30.96
N TYR A 141 -0.73 21.24 31.73
CA TYR A 141 0.13 20.09 31.99
C TYR A 141 0.48 19.29 30.71
N THR A 142 -0.48 19.11 29.79
CA THR A 142 -0.23 18.40 28.52
C THR A 142 0.63 19.21 27.56
N LEU A 143 0.42 20.53 27.42
CA LEU A 143 1.25 21.38 26.56
C LEU A 143 2.68 21.53 27.10
N CYS A 144 2.85 21.61 28.41
CA CYS A 144 4.17 21.62 29.05
C CYS A 144 4.88 20.27 28.89
N GLY A 145 4.17 19.16 29.05
CA GLY A 145 4.69 17.80 28.82
C GLY A 145 5.17 17.56 27.38
N CYS A 146 4.40 17.98 26.38
CA CYS A 146 4.80 17.88 24.97
C CYS A 146 6.01 18.78 24.64
N SER A 147 6.11 19.97 25.23
CA SER A 147 7.26 20.86 25.03
C SER A 147 8.54 20.32 25.68
N CYS A 148 8.44 19.74 26.88
CA CYS A 148 9.58 19.11 27.55
C CYS A 148 10.04 17.83 26.82
N SER A 149 9.11 17.01 26.32
CA SER A 149 9.46 15.79 25.58
C SER A 149 10.08 16.09 24.21
N PHE A 150 9.68 17.20 23.56
CA PHE A 150 10.30 17.66 22.31
C PHE A 150 11.70 18.26 22.53
N SER A 151 11.91 18.97 23.64
CA SER A 151 13.22 19.53 24.01
C SER A 151 14.24 18.46 24.44
N TYR A 152 13.81 17.41 25.15
CA TYR A 152 14.68 16.30 25.57
C TYR A 152 15.04 15.31 24.46
N CYS A 153 14.33 15.33 23.33
CA CYS A 153 14.62 14.49 22.17
C CYS A 153 15.45 15.23 21.09
N ASN A 154 15.72 16.52 21.28
CA ASN A 154 16.53 17.37 20.39
C ASN A 154 17.89 17.77 21.02
N LYS A 155 18.45 16.91 21.87
CA LYS A 155 19.81 17.02 22.41
C LYS A 155 20.42 15.64 22.63
#